data_AF-A0AAN9V3Z4-F1
#
_entry.id   AF-A0AAN9V3Z4-F1
#
_cell.length_a   1.000
_cell.length_b   1.000
_cell.length_c   1.000
_cell.angle_alpha   90.00
_cell.angle_beta   90.00
_cell.angle_gamma   90.00
#
_symmetry.space_group_name_H-M   'P 1'
#
loop_
_entity.id
_entity.type
_entity.pdbx_description
1 polymer ?
#
loop_
_entity_poly.entity_id
_entity_poly.type
_entity_poly.pdbx_seq_one_letter_code
_entity_poly.pdbx_strand_id
1 'polypeptide(L)'
;MMEAAAASAGDCLVDLTSRDGEWFLDEMHFVSTLVSEFSSILPYQRNPTSPEADEIPSLRLALQCLYSANVIFRGLKELNFNFHTIILPEALKALQTEEPTVISVIETLDEIIQSIGCPITELLAQLELHLRYVIMDMESPHSHVQTIVYDLRTKYESLLLHSHDIHRDDFVGDEGLSPGKMLLMGFNGLFEKLQLEGAALVTALETMRLLLLGRRWIKLEKLSHCLHLYLVIAPELF
;
A
#
# COMPACT_ATOMS: atom_id res chain seq x y z
N MET A 1 14.75 -11.71 31.61
CA MET A 1 14.33 -12.83 30.73
C MET A 1 13.07 -12.46 29.93
N MET A 2 12.02 -11.93 30.58
CA MET A 2 10.79 -11.47 29.92
C MET A 2 10.98 -10.20 29.06
N GLU A 3 11.87 -9.29 29.49
CA GLU A 3 12.24 -8.08 28.75
C GLU A 3 13.04 -8.38 27.47
N ALA A 4 13.94 -9.35 27.51
CA ALA A 4 14.67 -9.84 26.33
C ALA A 4 13.76 -10.56 25.34
N ALA A 5 12.75 -11.29 25.83
CA ALA A 5 11.73 -11.91 24.99
C ALA A 5 10.77 -10.87 24.36
N ALA A 6 10.46 -9.78 25.07
CA ALA A 6 9.68 -8.67 24.54
C ALA A 6 10.47 -7.84 23.51
N ALA A 7 11.76 -7.60 23.75
CA ALA A 7 12.65 -6.92 22.81
C ALA A 7 12.86 -7.77 21.55
N SER A 8 13.17 -9.06 21.68
CA SER A 8 13.32 -9.95 20.52
C SER A 8 12.01 -10.15 19.77
N ALA A 9 10.87 -10.17 20.46
CA ALA A 9 9.56 -10.22 19.80
C ALA A 9 9.27 -8.93 19.03
N GLY A 10 9.74 -7.77 19.50
CA GLY A 10 9.63 -6.51 18.78
C GLY A 10 10.38 -6.53 17.45
N ASP A 11 11.64 -6.96 17.46
CA ASP A 11 12.46 -7.07 16.25
C ASP A 11 11.87 -8.11 15.27
N CYS A 12 11.48 -9.29 15.77
CA CYS A 12 10.82 -10.33 14.97
C CYS A 12 9.47 -9.89 14.38
N LEU A 13 8.71 -9.03 15.08
CA LEU A 13 7.43 -8.51 14.58
C LEU A 13 7.61 -7.52 13.43
N VAL A 14 8.67 -6.70 13.49
CA VAL A 14 9.02 -5.76 12.42
C VAL A 14 9.41 -6.52 11.15
N ASP A 15 10.15 -7.63 11.31
CA ASP A 15 10.60 -8.47 10.19
C ASP A 15 9.55 -9.51 9.75
N LEU A 16 8.38 -9.54 10.39
CA LEU A 16 7.30 -10.52 10.15
C LEU A 16 7.75 -11.99 10.22
N THR A 17 8.77 -12.26 11.05
CA THR A 17 9.36 -13.59 11.23
C THR A 17 9.10 -14.11 12.63
N SER A 18 9.01 -15.43 12.75
CA SER A 18 9.01 -16.12 14.03
C SER A 18 10.40 -15.98 14.67
N ARG A 19 10.49 -16.35 15.95
CA ARG A 19 11.78 -16.41 16.65
C ARG A 19 12.79 -17.34 15.97
N ASP A 20 12.30 -18.33 15.23
CA ASP A 20 13.10 -19.32 14.50
C ASP A 20 13.37 -18.90 13.04
N GLY A 21 12.93 -17.70 12.63
CA GLY A 21 13.12 -17.15 11.29
C GLY A 21 12.05 -17.54 10.26
N GLU A 22 11.03 -18.27 10.67
CA GLU A 22 9.92 -18.68 9.79
C GLU A 22 8.97 -17.52 9.54
N TRP A 23 8.57 -17.30 8.29
CA TRP A 23 7.66 -16.22 7.93
C TRP A 23 6.24 -16.56 8.42
N PHE A 24 5.68 -15.75 9.33
CA PHE A 24 4.33 -16.01 9.85
C PHE A 24 3.22 -15.43 8.95
N LEU A 25 3.55 -14.85 7.79
CA LEU A 25 2.58 -14.24 6.90
C LEU A 25 1.49 -15.20 6.44
N ASP A 26 1.83 -16.45 6.14
CA ASP A 26 0.83 -17.45 5.74
C ASP A 26 -0.08 -17.85 6.92
N GLU A 27 0.46 -17.95 8.13
CA GLU A 27 -0.32 -18.19 9.34
C GLU A 27 -1.23 -17.01 9.68
N MET A 28 -0.72 -15.78 9.58
CA MET A 28 -1.51 -14.57 9.77
C MET A 28 -2.60 -14.43 8.72
N HIS A 29 -2.31 -14.74 7.46
CA HIS A 29 -3.32 -14.74 6.41
C HIS A 29 -4.39 -15.80 6.68
N PHE A 30 -4.00 -16.99 7.13
CA PHE A 30 -4.93 -18.05 7.51
C PHE A 30 -5.85 -17.60 8.65
N VAL A 31 -5.28 -17.09 9.76
CA VAL A 31 -6.05 -16.57 10.90
C VAL A 31 -6.95 -15.41 10.47
N SER A 32 -6.42 -14.48 9.69
CA SER A 32 -7.16 -13.33 9.18
C SER A 32 -8.33 -13.73 8.29
N THR A 33 -8.14 -14.77 7.46
CA THR A 33 -9.21 -15.35 6.63
C THR A 33 -10.28 -16.01 7.50
N LEU A 34 -9.88 -16.80 8.50
CA LEU A 34 -10.82 -17.40 9.45
C LEU A 34 -11.64 -16.34 10.19
N VAL A 35 -10.99 -15.29 10.70
CA VAL A 35 -11.68 -14.19 11.38
C VAL A 35 -12.65 -13.47 10.44
N SER A 36 -12.27 -13.29 9.17
CA SER A 36 -13.15 -12.69 8.16
C SER A 36 -14.39 -13.56 7.90
N GLU A 37 -14.21 -14.88 7.74
CA GLU A 37 -15.31 -15.84 7.59
C GLU A 37 -16.23 -15.86 8.82
N PHE A 38 -15.67 -15.95 10.03
CA PHE A 38 -16.45 -15.92 11.27
C PHE A 38 -17.18 -14.58 11.46
N SER A 39 -16.57 -13.47 11.06
CA SER A 39 -17.20 -12.15 11.16
C SER A 39 -18.43 -12.00 10.26
N SER A 40 -18.46 -12.67 9.11
CA SER A 40 -19.60 -12.67 8.18
C SER A 40 -20.87 -13.32 8.77
N ILE A 41 -20.70 -14.17 9.79
CA ILE A 41 -21.78 -14.87 10.49
C ILE A 41 -22.40 -13.96 11.57
N LEU A 42 -21.70 -12.89 11.98
CA LEU A 42 -22.15 -12.04 13.07
C LEU A 42 -23.40 -11.24 12.68
N PRO A 43 -24.47 -11.28 13.51
CA PRO A 43 -25.79 -10.77 13.15
C PRO A 43 -25.82 -9.24 12.90
N TYR A 44 -24.92 -8.49 13.56
CA TYR A 44 -24.78 -7.03 13.41
C TYR A 44 -24.05 -6.59 12.13
N GLN A 45 -23.50 -7.51 11.33
CA GLN A 45 -23.10 -7.24 9.94
C GLN A 45 -24.26 -7.38 8.95
N ARG A 46 -25.29 -8.18 9.28
CA ARG A 46 -26.47 -8.41 8.40
C ARG A 46 -27.57 -7.35 8.55
N ASN A 47 -27.69 -6.69 9.71
CA ASN A 47 -28.70 -5.65 9.96
C ASN A 47 -28.05 -4.38 10.53
N PRO A 48 -27.74 -3.36 9.70
CA PRO A 48 -27.13 -2.11 10.15
C PRO A 48 -28.07 -1.21 10.96
N THR A 49 -29.34 -1.57 11.13
CA THR A 49 -30.40 -0.78 11.77
C THR A 49 -30.77 -1.23 13.18
N SER A 50 -30.09 -2.23 13.76
CA SER A 50 -30.35 -2.63 15.15
C SER A 50 -29.74 -1.60 16.12
N PRO A 51 -30.45 -1.22 17.20
CA PRO A 51 -29.95 -0.27 18.20
C PRO A 51 -28.73 -0.78 19.00
N GLU A 52 -28.39 -2.07 18.90
CA GLU A 52 -27.17 -2.67 19.48
C GLU A 52 -25.94 -2.50 18.55
N ALA A 53 -26.14 -2.12 17.28
CA ALA A 53 -25.06 -1.88 16.33
C ALA A 53 -24.25 -0.61 16.62
N ASP A 54 -24.78 0.29 17.46
CA ASP A 54 -24.14 1.54 17.89
C ASP A 54 -23.09 1.33 19.01
N GLU A 55 -23.04 0.16 19.66
CA GLU A 55 -22.18 -0.04 20.83
C GLU A 55 -20.73 -0.43 20.51
N ILE A 56 -20.42 -0.96 19.32
CA ILE A 56 -19.01 -1.28 18.96
C ILE A 56 -18.58 -0.83 17.55
N PRO A 57 -18.66 0.47 17.20
CA PRO A 57 -18.15 1.00 15.94
C PRO A 57 -16.68 0.64 15.70
N SER A 58 -15.89 0.54 16.77
CA SER A 58 -14.48 0.16 16.73
C SER A 58 -14.25 -1.28 16.26
N LEU A 59 -15.12 -2.23 16.64
CA LEU A 59 -14.98 -3.62 16.22
C LEU A 59 -15.36 -3.77 14.75
N ARG A 60 -16.41 -3.09 14.29
CA ARG A 60 -16.80 -3.08 12.88
C ARG A 60 -15.68 -2.53 12.00
N LEU A 61 -15.06 -1.42 12.40
CA LEU A 61 -13.93 -0.84 11.67
C LEU A 61 -12.68 -1.71 11.72
N ALA A 62 -12.42 -2.40 12.84
CA ALA A 62 -11.33 -3.37 12.94
C ALA A 62 -11.52 -4.53 11.98
N LEU A 63 -12.73 -5.08 11.90
CA LEU A 63 -13.08 -6.12 10.95
C LEU A 63 -13.00 -5.63 9.50
N GLN A 64 -13.40 -4.39 9.22
CA GLN A 64 -13.27 -3.80 7.88
C GLN A 64 -11.79 -3.64 7.47
N CYS A 65 -10.92 -3.16 8.36
CA CYS A 65 -9.49 -3.06 8.07
C CYS A 65 -8.86 -4.44 7.85
N LEU A 66 -9.25 -5.43 8.67
CA LEU A 66 -8.80 -6.81 8.51
C LEU A 66 -9.23 -7.40 7.16
N TYR A 67 -10.48 -7.16 6.77
CA TYR A 67 -11.00 -7.56 5.46
C TYR A 67 -10.23 -6.90 4.31
N SER A 68 -10.02 -5.58 4.37
CA SER A 68 -9.23 -4.86 3.37
C SER A 68 -7.79 -5.36 3.29
N ALA A 69 -7.15 -5.67 4.41
CA ALA A 69 -5.81 -6.27 4.43
C ALA A 69 -5.78 -7.67 3.79
N ASN A 70 -6.81 -8.50 4.03
CA ASN A 70 -6.94 -9.81 3.37
C ASN A 70 -7.12 -9.70 1.86
N VAL A 71 -7.91 -8.72 1.43
CA VAL A 71 -8.14 -8.45 0.00
C VAL A 71 -6.82 -8.08 -0.68
N ILE A 72 -6.04 -7.17 -0.09
CA ILE A 72 -4.69 -6.80 -0.59
C ILE A 72 -3.77 -8.01 -0.65
N PHE A 73 -3.71 -8.84 0.41
CA PHE A 73 -2.87 -10.03 0.40
C PHE A 73 -3.26 -11.03 -0.70
N ARG A 74 -4.57 -11.23 -0.91
CA ARG A 74 -5.07 -12.05 -2.01
C ARG A 74 -4.73 -11.42 -3.37
N GLY A 75 -4.87 -10.11 -3.49
CA GLY A 75 -4.50 -9.34 -4.68
C GLY A 75 -3.01 -9.49 -5.01
N LEU A 76 -2.13 -9.48 -4.01
CA LEU A 76 -0.69 -9.75 -4.18
C LEU A 76 -0.42 -11.18 -4.66
N LYS A 77 -1.10 -12.19 -4.10
CA LYS A 77 -0.98 -13.58 -4.57
C LYS A 77 -1.48 -13.73 -6.00
N GLU A 78 -2.60 -13.10 -6.34
CA GLU A 78 -3.18 -13.09 -7.70
C GLU A 78 -2.26 -12.37 -8.68
N LEU A 79 -1.70 -11.22 -8.31
CA LEU A 79 -0.71 -10.47 -9.09
C LEU A 79 0.51 -11.34 -9.37
N ASN A 80 1.08 -11.97 -8.34
CA ASN A 80 2.25 -12.83 -8.50
C ASN A 80 1.95 -14.03 -9.41
N PHE A 81 0.78 -14.65 -9.26
CA PHE A 81 0.34 -15.74 -10.11
C PHE A 81 0.16 -15.30 -11.57
N ASN A 82 -0.57 -14.21 -11.82
CA ASN A 82 -0.82 -13.67 -13.16
C ASN A 82 0.46 -13.21 -13.84
N PHE A 83 1.41 -12.63 -13.08
CA PHE A 83 2.71 -12.27 -13.60
C PHE A 83 3.46 -13.49 -14.12
N HIS A 84 3.58 -14.56 -13.33
CA HIS A 84 4.34 -15.75 -13.71
C HIS A 84 3.66 -16.60 -14.79
N THR A 85 2.33 -16.57 -14.87
CA THR A 85 1.56 -17.44 -15.78
C THR A 85 1.13 -16.77 -17.08
N ILE A 86 1.01 -15.44 -17.09
CA ILE A 86 0.51 -14.67 -18.25
C ILE A 86 1.54 -13.64 -18.70
N ILE A 87 1.89 -12.67 -17.83
CA ILE A 87 2.67 -11.51 -18.24
C ILE A 87 4.10 -11.90 -18.66
N LEU A 88 4.81 -12.63 -17.80
CA LEU A 88 6.20 -13.00 -18.04
C LEU A 88 6.34 -13.95 -19.26
N PRO A 89 5.54 -15.01 -19.41
CA PRO A 89 5.59 -15.86 -20.60
C PRO A 89 5.30 -15.09 -21.90
N GLU A 90 4.28 -14.23 -21.92
CA GLU A 90 3.94 -13.47 -23.13
C GLU A 90 5.01 -12.42 -23.46
N ALA A 91 5.59 -11.76 -22.45
CA ALA A 91 6.72 -10.84 -22.64
C ALA A 91 7.95 -11.56 -23.22
N LEU A 92 8.30 -12.73 -22.68
CA LEU A 92 9.43 -13.53 -23.17
C LEU A 92 9.21 -14.01 -24.60
N LYS A 93 8.01 -14.48 -24.91
CA LYS A 93 7.63 -14.88 -26.27
C LYS A 93 7.74 -13.70 -27.24
N ALA A 94 7.19 -12.54 -26.88
CA ALA A 94 7.24 -11.34 -27.70
C ALA A 94 8.68 -10.87 -27.95
N LEU A 95 9.55 -10.94 -26.94
CA LEU A 95 10.98 -10.65 -27.08
C LEU A 95 11.68 -11.64 -28.01
N GLN A 96 11.40 -12.95 -27.89
CA GLN A 96 11.99 -13.98 -28.75
C GLN A 96 11.53 -13.87 -30.20
N THR A 97 10.31 -13.41 -30.45
CA THR A 97 9.78 -13.16 -31.79
C THR A 97 10.14 -11.78 -32.33
N GLU A 98 10.92 -10.99 -31.59
CA GLU A 98 11.29 -9.61 -31.90
C GLU A 98 10.07 -8.74 -32.23
N GLU A 99 9.01 -8.83 -31.43
CA GLU A 99 7.78 -8.07 -31.68
C GLU A 99 8.07 -6.56 -31.48
N PRO A 100 7.90 -5.73 -32.53
CA PRO A 100 8.43 -4.37 -32.55
C PRO A 100 7.75 -3.45 -31.53
N THR A 101 6.45 -3.64 -31.27
CA THR A 101 5.71 -2.76 -30.35
C THR A 101 6.05 -3.02 -28.88
N VAL A 102 6.29 -4.28 -28.49
CA VAL A 102 6.80 -4.68 -27.18
C VAL A 102 8.22 -4.16 -26.98
N ILE A 103 9.11 -4.32 -27.97
CA ILE A 103 10.48 -3.81 -27.87
C ILE A 103 10.48 -2.30 -27.67
N SER A 104 9.73 -1.55 -28.48
CA SER A 104 9.63 -0.09 -28.35
C SER A 104 9.10 0.34 -26.98
N VAL A 105 8.13 -0.38 -26.41
CA VAL A 105 7.63 -0.12 -25.05
C VAL A 105 8.73 -0.35 -24.00
N ILE A 106 9.52 -1.42 -24.13
CA ILE A 106 10.62 -1.74 -23.22
C ILE A 106 11.73 -0.69 -23.31
N GLU A 107 12.10 -0.27 -24.52
CA GLU A 107 13.08 0.80 -24.74
C GLU A 107 12.61 2.11 -24.11
N THR A 108 11.34 2.47 -24.31
CA THR A 108 10.77 3.68 -23.70
C THR A 108 10.75 3.58 -22.17
N LEU A 109 10.45 2.41 -21.60
CA LEU A 109 10.54 2.19 -20.15
C LEU A 109 11.97 2.35 -19.65
N ASP A 110 12.95 1.82 -20.37
CA ASP A 110 14.37 1.96 -20.01
C ASP A 110 14.82 3.43 -20.07
N GLU A 111 14.42 4.19 -21.10
CA GLU A 111 14.67 5.62 -21.19
C GLU A 111 14.07 6.40 -20.00
N ILE A 112 12.83 6.05 -19.62
CA ILE A 112 12.17 6.65 -18.45
C ILE A 112 12.97 6.37 -17.18
N ILE A 113 13.43 5.13 -16.97
CA ILE A 113 14.22 4.73 -15.80
C ILE A 113 15.59 5.43 -15.81
N GLN A 114 16.27 5.48 -16.94
CA GLN A 114 17.57 6.16 -17.09
C GLN A 114 17.45 7.68 -16.83
N SER A 115 16.31 8.29 -17.17
CA SER A 115 16.08 9.72 -16.98
C SER A 115 16.07 10.18 -15.51
N ILE A 116 15.96 9.25 -14.56
CA ILE A 116 16.04 9.50 -13.11
C ILE A 116 17.47 9.89 -12.72
N GLY A 117 18.49 9.39 -13.43
CA GLY A 117 19.90 9.65 -13.13
C GLY A 117 20.45 8.85 -11.94
N CYS A 118 19.64 7.99 -11.30
CA CYS A 118 20.08 7.05 -10.28
C CYS A 118 19.27 5.74 -10.34
N PRO A 119 19.79 4.63 -9.77
CA PRO A 119 19.04 3.38 -9.66
C PRO A 119 17.73 3.55 -8.86
N ILE A 120 16.67 2.87 -9.26
CA ILE A 120 15.38 2.90 -8.54
C ILE A 120 15.53 2.46 -7.07
N THR A 121 16.43 1.51 -6.79
CA THR A 121 16.72 1.05 -5.42
C THR A 121 17.29 2.17 -4.54
N GLU A 122 18.14 3.02 -5.10
CA GLU A 122 18.66 4.20 -4.41
C GLU A 122 17.56 5.26 -4.21
N LEU A 123 16.72 5.48 -5.22
CA LEU A 123 15.57 6.37 -5.10
C LEU A 123 14.61 5.93 -3.97
N LEU A 124 14.37 4.63 -3.84
CA LEU A 124 13.57 4.05 -2.75
C LEU A 124 14.21 4.32 -1.38
N ALA A 125 15.51 4.06 -1.24
CA ALA A 125 16.23 4.32 0.01
C ALA A 125 16.16 5.80 0.42
N GLN A 126 16.29 6.71 -0.54
CA GLN A 126 16.16 8.14 -0.28
C GLN A 126 14.73 8.55 0.08
N LEU A 127 13.71 7.91 -0.50
CA LEU A 127 12.31 8.13 -0.14
C LEU A 127 12.01 7.63 1.29
N GLU A 128 12.57 6.49 1.69
CA GLU A 128 12.46 5.97 3.06
C GLU A 128 13.10 6.92 4.08
N LEU A 129 14.31 7.43 3.78
CA LEU A 129 14.94 8.46 4.59
C LEU A 129 14.07 9.71 4.66
N HIS A 130 13.55 10.17 3.52
CA HIS A 130 12.64 11.31 3.47
C HIS A 130 11.43 11.12 4.39
N LEU A 131 10.74 9.98 4.29
CA LEU A 131 9.60 9.64 5.14
C LEU A 131 9.97 9.62 6.62
N ARG A 132 11.16 9.11 6.98
CA ARG A 132 11.62 9.11 8.38
C ARG A 132 11.75 10.53 8.94
N TYR A 133 12.32 11.47 8.17
CA TYR A 133 12.40 12.88 8.58
C TYR A 133 11.01 13.50 8.71
N VAL A 134 10.10 13.24 7.77
CA VAL A 134 8.72 13.73 7.82
C VAL A 134 7.97 13.20 9.06
N ILE A 135 8.14 11.92 9.40
CA ILE A 135 7.53 11.31 10.59
C ILE A 135 8.08 11.95 11.89
N MET A 136 9.36 12.32 11.90
CA MET A 136 10.00 12.99 13.03
C MET A 136 9.70 14.50 13.10
N ASP A 137 8.86 15.02 12.20
CA ASP A 137 8.53 16.46 12.07
C ASP A 137 9.78 17.34 11.85
N MET A 138 10.71 16.83 11.03
CA MET A 138 11.98 17.49 10.69
C MET A 138 12.05 17.82 9.20
N GLU A 139 12.78 18.90 8.86
CA GLU A 139 13.09 19.21 7.47
C GLU A 139 13.97 18.11 6.86
N SER A 140 13.52 17.57 5.72
CA SER A 140 14.22 16.47 5.06
C SER A 140 15.20 16.98 4.01
N PRO A 141 16.49 16.59 4.08
CA PRO A 141 17.46 16.88 3.02
C PRO A 141 17.17 16.13 1.71
N HIS A 142 16.26 15.15 1.74
CA HIS A 142 15.87 14.32 0.59
C HIS A 142 14.55 14.78 -0.04
N SER A 143 14.09 16.01 0.23
CA SER A 143 12.81 16.53 -0.30
C SER A 143 12.72 16.52 -1.83
N HIS A 144 13.84 16.69 -2.54
CA HIS A 144 13.90 16.65 -4.01
C HIS A 144 13.44 15.31 -4.61
N VAL A 145 13.55 14.21 -3.85
CA VAL A 145 13.09 12.87 -4.27
C VAL A 145 11.61 12.87 -4.67
N GLN A 146 10.78 13.70 -4.03
CA GLN A 146 9.37 13.83 -4.39
C GLN A 146 9.18 14.34 -5.83
N THR A 147 10.00 15.31 -6.26
CA THR A 147 9.97 15.82 -7.64
C THR A 147 10.38 14.75 -8.63
N ILE A 148 11.44 13.99 -8.32
CA ILE A 148 11.90 12.88 -9.18
C ILE A 148 10.79 11.82 -9.34
N VAL A 149 10.15 11.43 -8.24
CA VAL A 149 9.04 10.45 -8.28
C VAL A 149 7.84 10.99 -9.06
N TYR A 150 7.54 12.29 -8.94
CA TYR A 150 6.47 12.93 -9.71
C TYR A 150 6.78 12.93 -11.22
N ASP A 151 8.01 13.27 -11.61
CA ASP A 151 8.44 13.26 -13.01
C ASP A 151 8.46 11.83 -13.58
N LEU A 152 8.88 10.85 -12.79
CA LEU A 152 8.84 9.45 -13.16
C LEU A 152 7.41 8.98 -13.42
N ARG A 153 6.49 9.32 -12.50
CA ARG A 153 5.08 8.97 -12.60
C ARG A 153 4.43 9.59 -13.84
N THR A 154 4.66 10.87 -14.09
CA THR A 154 4.06 11.57 -15.24
C THR A 154 4.56 11.00 -16.58
N LYS A 155 5.84 10.65 -16.68
CA LYS A 155 6.39 9.97 -17.87
C LYS A 155 5.80 8.57 -18.07
N TYR A 156 5.64 7.81 -17.00
CA TYR A 156 5.00 6.49 -17.06
C TYR A 156 3.52 6.59 -17.47
N GLU A 157 2.76 7.52 -16.87
CA GLU A 157 1.37 7.78 -17.25
C GLU A 157 1.27 8.24 -18.72
N SER A 158 2.22 9.05 -19.18
CA SER A 158 2.33 9.43 -20.58
C SER A 158 2.54 8.23 -21.49
N LEU A 159 3.37 7.25 -21.12
CA LEU A 159 3.57 6.01 -21.89
C LEU A 159 2.28 5.18 -22.00
N LEU A 160 1.50 5.08 -20.91
CA LEU A 160 0.20 4.41 -20.92
C LEU A 160 -0.80 5.07 -21.90
N LEU A 161 -0.70 6.39 -22.09
CA LEU A 161 -1.57 7.17 -22.96
C LEU A 161 -1.08 7.26 -24.42
N HIS A 162 0.23 7.47 -24.65
CA HIS A 162 0.83 7.88 -25.94
C HIS A 162 1.26 6.75 -26.87
N SER A 163 1.16 5.47 -26.49
CA SER A 163 1.51 4.35 -27.38
C SER A 163 0.52 4.14 -28.54
N HIS A 164 -0.14 5.21 -29.00
CA HIS A 164 -1.16 5.23 -30.05
C HIS A 164 -0.63 5.73 -31.42
N ASP A 165 0.50 6.45 -31.49
CA ASP A 165 0.76 7.30 -32.67
C ASP A 165 2.12 7.17 -33.38
N ILE A 166 2.94 6.14 -33.16
CA ILE A 166 4.26 6.07 -33.85
C ILE A 166 4.21 5.38 -35.23
N HIS A 167 3.13 4.70 -35.60
CA HIS A 167 2.98 4.15 -36.96
C HIS A 167 1.55 4.31 -37.49
N ARG A 168 1.14 5.55 -37.77
CA ARG A 168 -0.01 5.84 -38.64
C ARG A 168 0.45 6.62 -39.87
N ASP A 169 1.26 5.95 -40.68
CA ASP A 169 1.11 6.08 -42.13
C ASP A 169 0.88 4.65 -42.63
N ASP A 170 -0.21 4.49 -43.38
CA ASP A 170 -0.71 3.28 -44.03
C ASP A 170 -1.56 2.27 -43.22
N PHE A 171 -2.80 2.14 -43.72
CA PHE A 171 -3.79 1.08 -43.56
C PHE A 171 -4.83 1.15 -42.43
N VAL A 172 -6.02 1.58 -42.87
CA VAL A 172 -7.35 1.31 -42.31
C VAL A 172 -7.55 -0.19 -42.08
N GLY A 173 -7.85 -0.59 -40.83
CA GLY A 173 -8.36 -1.94 -40.52
C GLY A 173 -8.06 -2.38 -39.09
N ASP A 174 -9.10 -2.40 -38.26
CA ASP A 174 -9.13 -2.88 -36.86
C ASP A 174 -8.44 -1.97 -35.83
N GLU A 175 -9.24 -1.27 -35.01
CA GLU A 175 -8.77 -0.50 -33.84
C GLU A 175 -8.32 -1.44 -32.70
N GLY A 176 -7.41 -2.36 -33.01
CA GLY A 176 -6.78 -3.25 -32.04
C GLY A 176 -5.67 -2.54 -31.28
N LEU A 177 -5.66 -2.68 -29.95
CA LEU A 177 -4.49 -2.31 -29.14
C LEU A 177 -3.27 -3.10 -29.65
N SER A 178 -2.12 -2.44 -29.81
CA SER A 178 -0.89 -3.15 -30.18
C SER A 178 -0.52 -4.20 -29.13
N PRO A 179 0.19 -5.28 -29.49
CA PRO A 179 0.64 -6.30 -28.53
C PRO A 179 1.41 -5.69 -27.34
N GLY A 180 2.31 -4.75 -27.60
CA GLY A 180 3.05 -4.02 -26.56
C GLY A 180 2.13 -3.24 -25.62
N LYS A 181 1.12 -2.56 -26.17
CA LYS A 181 0.14 -1.81 -25.37
C LYS A 181 -0.74 -2.74 -24.53
N MET A 182 -1.23 -3.84 -25.12
CA MET A 182 -2.04 -4.82 -24.41
C MET A 182 -1.26 -5.47 -23.26
N LEU A 183 0.01 -5.79 -23.47
CA LEU A 183 0.88 -6.35 -22.44
C LEU A 183 1.15 -5.33 -21.31
N LEU A 184 1.47 -4.08 -21.66
CA LEU A 184 1.70 -3.01 -20.70
C LEU A 184 0.43 -2.70 -19.88
N MET A 185 -0.73 -2.61 -20.52
CA MET A 185 -2.02 -2.42 -19.84
C MET A 185 -2.36 -3.62 -18.95
N GLY A 186 -2.10 -4.84 -19.41
CA GLY A 186 -2.27 -6.06 -18.62
C GLY A 186 -1.40 -6.05 -17.36
N PHE A 187 -0.13 -5.65 -17.49
CA PHE A 187 0.77 -5.49 -16.35
C PHE A 187 0.31 -4.39 -15.40
N ASN A 188 0.02 -3.19 -15.90
CA ASN A 188 -0.42 -2.05 -15.09
C ASN A 188 -1.74 -2.34 -14.35
N GLY A 189 -2.69 -3.01 -15.01
CA GLY A 189 -3.99 -3.37 -14.42
C GLY A 189 -3.88 -4.29 -13.19
N LEU A 190 -2.82 -5.10 -13.08
CA LEU A 190 -2.56 -5.87 -11.87
C LEU A 190 -2.26 -4.97 -10.67
N PHE A 191 -1.52 -3.88 -10.87
CA PHE A 191 -1.16 -2.94 -9.82
C PHE A 191 -2.28 -1.93 -9.53
N GLU A 192 -3.05 -1.50 -10.52
CA GLU A 192 -4.20 -0.58 -10.31
C GLU A 192 -5.25 -1.18 -9.37
N LYS A 193 -5.57 -2.48 -9.56
CA LYS A 193 -6.47 -3.20 -8.66
C LYS A 193 -5.97 -3.15 -7.22
N LEU A 194 -4.68 -3.47 -7.02
CA LEU A 194 -4.06 -3.48 -5.71
C LEU A 194 -4.00 -2.08 -5.08
N GLN A 195 -3.75 -1.05 -5.88
CA GLN A 195 -3.71 0.34 -5.44
C GLN A 195 -5.08 0.80 -4.92
N LEU A 196 -6.17 0.46 -5.61
CA LEU A 196 -7.54 0.78 -5.19
C LEU A 196 -7.89 0.11 -3.86
N GLU A 197 -7.54 -1.17 -3.72
CA GLU A 197 -7.71 -1.93 -2.47
C GLU A 197 -6.85 -1.35 -1.32
N GLY A 198 -5.62 -0.93 -1.63
CA GLY A 198 -4.71 -0.24 -0.71
C GLY A 198 -5.27 1.09 -0.20
N ALA A 199 -5.79 1.93 -1.10
CA ALA A 199 -6.40 3.21 -0.74
C ALA A 199 -7.62 3.02 0.18
N ALA A 200 -8.42 1.97 -0.04
CA ALA A 200 -9.53 1.60 0.83
C ALA A 200 -9.06 1.22 2.24
N LEU A 201 -7.96 0.46 2.37
CA LEU A 201 -7.37 0.14 3.66
C LEU A 201 -6.86 1.40 4.39
N VAL A 202 -6.14 2.28 3.70
CA VAL A 202 -5.64 3.54 4.29
C VAL A 202 -6.80 4.37 4.83
N THR A 203 -7.86 4.53 4.05
CA THR A 203 -9.07 5.27 4.46
C THR A 203 -9.74 4.64 5.69
N ALA A 204 -9.81 3.30 5.73
CA ALA A 204 -10.38 2.57 6.87
C ALA A 204 -9.51 2.72 8.13
N LEU A 205 -8.17 2.68 7.98
CA LEU A 205 -7.21 2.90 9.06
C LEU A 205 -7.26 4.33 9.59
N GLU A 206 -7.38 5.34 8.73
CA GLU A 206 -7.55 6.74 9.13
C GLU A 206 -8.85 6.95 9.92
N THR A 207 -9.94 6.35 9.43
CA THR A 207 -11.25 6.40 10.12
C THR A 207 -11.17 5.73 11.50
N MET A 208 -10.51 4.57 11.58
CA MET A 208 -10.26 3.88 12.84
C MET A 208 -9.36 4.71 13.78
N ARG A 209 -8.29 5.31 13.24
CA ARG A 209 -7.36 6.17 13.97
C ARG A 209 -8.12 7.33 14.62
N LEU A 210 -8.96 8.04 13.86
CA LEU A 210 -9.79 9.14 14.36
C LEU A 210 -10.74 8.69 15.47
N LEU A 211 -11.38 7.52 15.34
CA LEU A 211 -12.36 7.04 16.32
C LEU A 211 -11.72 6.43 17.58
N LEU A 212 -10.57 5.76 17.47
CA LEU A 212 -9.85 5.15 18.59
C LEU A 212 -8.97 6.16 19.34
N LEU A 213 -8.21 7.02 18.64
CA LEU A 213 -7.42 8.07 19.29
C LEU A 213 -8.33 9.17 19.84
N GLY A 214 -9.38 9.56 19.12
CA GLY A 214 -10.32 10.59 19.55
C GLY A 214 -11.01 10.29 20.88
N ARG A 215 -11.32 9.03 21.22
CA ARG A 215 -12.01 8.70 22.49
C ARG A 215 -11.07 8.40 23.66
N ARG A 216 -9.87 7.86 23.42
CA ARG A 216 -8.93 7.47 24.48
C ARG A 216 -7.95 8.57 24.86
N TRP A 217 -7.64 9.50 23.96
CA TRP A 217 -6.73 10.62 24.26
C TRP A 217 -7.44 11.84 24.86
N ILE A 218 -8.75 12.03 24.66
CA ILE A 218 -9.52 13.06 25.41
C ILE A 218 -9.43 12.84 26.92
N LYS A 219 -9.35 11.59 27.39
CA LYS A 219 -9.13 11.30 28.83
C LYS A 219 -7.73 11.68 29.29
N LEU A 220 -6.71 11.50 28.44
CA LEU A 220 -5.32 11.88 28.73
C LEU A 220 -5.13 13.40 28.66
N GLU A 221 -5.76 14.09 27.70
CA GLU A 221 -5.77 15.55 27.59
C GLU A 221 -6.54 16.21 28.73
N LYS A 222 -7.65 15.62 29.19
CA LYS A 222 -8.36 16.08 30.40
C LYS A 222 -7.51 15.87 31.65
N LEU A 223 -6.77 14.78 31.75
CA LEU A 223 -5.80 14.55 32.83
C LEU A 223 -4.65 15.56 32.78
N SER A 224 -4.11 15.82 31.60
CA SER A 224 -3.08 16.84 31.35
C SER A 224 -3.58 18.25 31.71
N HIS A 225 -4.79 18.63 31.30
CA HIS A 225 -5.42 19.90 31.68
C HIS A 225 -5.69 19.99 33.20
N CYS A 226 -6.13 18.91 33.84
CA CYS A 226 -6.30 18.87 35.31
C CYS A 226 -4.97 18.99 36.05
N LEU A 227 -3.89 18.38 35.54
CA LEU A 227 -2.52 18.54 36.06
C LEU A 227 -2.00 19.97 35.86
N HIS A 228 -2.29 20.59 34.73
CA HIS A 228 -1.95 21.99 34.47
C HIS A 228 -2.73 22.95 35.40
N LEU A 229 -4.01 22.70 35.65
CA LEU A 229 -4.82 23.46 36.61
C LEU A 229 -4.32 23.27 38.05
N TYR A 230 -3.88 22.07 38.44
CA TYR A 230 -3.30 21.81 39.76
C TYR A 230 -2.00 22.60 39.97
N LEU A 231 -1.12 22.67 38.96
CA LEU A 231 0.12 23.45 39.01
C LEU A 231 -0.12 24.97 39.03
N VAL A 232 -1.23 25.44 38.44
CA VAL A 232 -1.60 26.87 38.43
C VAL A 232 -2.30 27.28 39.73
N ILE A 233 -3.01 26.37 40.41
CA ILE A 233 -3.75 26.65 41.66
C ILE A 233 -2.87 26.44 42.91
N ALA A 234 -1.80 25.64 42.83
CA ALA A 234 -0.92 25.34 43.96
C ALA A 234 0.50 25.96 43.92
N PRO A 235 0.73 27.22 43.51
CA PRO A 235 2.05 27.84 43.67
C PRO A 235 2.31 28.35 45.11
N GLU A 236 1.35 28.31 46.03
CA GLU A 236 1.51 28.85 47.41
C GLU A 236 1.64 27.79 48.52
N LEU A 237 1.97 26.53 48.21
CA LEU A 237 2.15 25.49 49.23
C LEU A 237 3.56 24.88 49.31
N PHE A 238 4.55 25.42 48.60
CA PHE A 238 5.98 25.23 48.89
C PHE A 238 6.81 26.45 48.48
#